data_AF-A0A378LMV0-F1
#
_entry.id   AF-A0A378LMV0-F1
#
_cell.length_a   1.000
_cell.length_b   1.000
_cell.length_c   1.000
_cell.angle_alpha   90.00
_cell.angle_beta   90.00
_cell.angle_gamma   90.00
#
_symmetry.space_group_name_H-M   'P 1'
#
loop_
_entity.id
_entity.type
_entity.pdbx_description
1 polymer ?
#
loop_
_entity_poly.entity_id
_entity_poly.type
_entity_poly.pdbx_seq_one_letter_code
_entity_poly.pdbx_strand_id
1 'polypeptide(L)'
;MTENKTRFLIWLGKENNGVQHLLKQEINPFKKKLRTTQLDYLFSKLDLHSWVDELIQILNRFEDISCESKEDTSNESKEQIQAALNYIENLNFAAFVNSISFYKKNPCKLFTAITPPEKLISVQMRLCLLHDSIQYLQSYLYDLAKKNCLCRGVDYFIGDDELPPGIQFKENEHFRTILIAAIKKLKVNSYSPHKTSEIDYLYRLFAAYKFSFKPCFFIDAAMVLQQNLVPGNSNGTPFSLRSLQEKILTLFAQLPTKDCLNLYGFFSNEDTHRLINIFFTLAQGRTVNGFPTMNTEEKDAIKYVFHILSCIMESLRIDLEQRHLLGEPYRYHVLSPDIEIGVDYREAVNRAMTLYQFTPQPDNKNLDQIFQSLEINESRK
;
A
#
# COMPACT_ATOMS: atom_id res chain seq x y z
N MET A 1 12.36 0.84 -37.34
CA MET A 1 11.99 0.26 -36.02
C MET A 1 11.62 1.31 -34.96
N THR A 2 11.92 2.60 -35.15
CA THR A 2 11.61 3.71 -34.22
C THR A 2 10.18 4.26 -34.33
N GLU A 3 9.48 4.07 -35.46
CA GLU A 3 8.09 4.56 -35.63
C GLU A 3 7.04 3.77 -34.83
N ASN A 4 7.25 2.47 -34.59
CA ASN A 4 6.28 1.65 -33.81
C ASN A 4 6.35 1.91 -32.30
N LYS A 5 7.53 2.22 -31.74
CA LYS A 5 7.67 2.64 -30.32
C LYS A 5 6.93 3.94 -30.04
N THR A 6 7.00 4.89 -30.96
CA THR A 6 6.38 6.21 -30.79
C THR A 6 4.85 6.11 -30.89
N ARG A 7 4.31 5.25 -31.77
CA ARG A 7 2.85 5.00 -31.85
C ARG A 7 2.30 4.26 -30.62
N PHE A 8 3.06 3.35 -30.02
CA PHE A 8 2.65 2.64 -28.79
C PHE A 8 2.61 3.57 -27.56
N LEU A 9 3.60 4.47 -27.43
CA LEU A 9 3.63 5.48 -26.37
C LEU A 9 2.55 6.57 -26.55
N ILE A 10 2.24 6.96 -27.79
CA ILE A 10 1.14 7.89 -28.10
C ILE A 10 -0.24 7.23 -27.82
N TRP A 11 -0.37 5.92 -28.03
CA TRP A 11 -1.58 5.17 -27.68
C TRP A 11 -1.78 5.07 -26.16
N LEU A 12 -0.73 4.74 -25.39
CA LEU A 12 -0.75 4.76 -23.91
C LEU A 12 -1.08 6.14 -23.34
N GLY A 13 -0.55 7.21 -23.95
CA GLY A 13 -0.80 8.59 -23.49
C GLY A 13 -2.22 9.10 -23.72
N LYS A 14 -2.97 8.54 -24.70
CA LYS A 14 -4.34 8.99 -25.02
C LYS A 14 -5.45 8.17 -24.33
N GLU A 15 -5.18 6.96 -23.87
CA GLU A 15 -6.18 6.09 -23.21
C GLU A 15 -6.12 6.04 -21.67
N ASN A 16 -5.22 6.81 -21.03
CA ASN A 16 -5.12 6.90 -19.57
C ASN A 16 -6.40 7.39 -18.84
N ASN A 17 -7.41 7.86 -19.59
CA ASN A 17 -8.73 8.20 -19.02
C ASN A 17 -9.53 6.97 -18.55
N GLY A 18 -9.35 5.80 -19.18
CA GLY A 18 -10.04 4.57 -18.76
C GLY A 18 -9.51 4.00 -17.44
N VAL A 19 -8.19 4.02 -17.28
CA VAL A 19 -7.50 3.56 -16.05
C VAL A 19 -7.71 4.56 -14.91
N GLN A 20 -7.75 5.87 -15.19
CA GLN A 20 -8.16 6.84 -14.17
C GLN A 20 -9.62 6.67 -13.73
N HIS A 21 -10.53 6.25 -14.61
CA HIS A 21 -11.92 5.99 -14.24
C HIS A 21 -12.04 4.75 -13.33
N LEU A 22 -11.30 3.67 -13.63
CA LEU A 22 -11.27 2.44 -12.83
C LEU A 22 -10.51 2.62 -11.49
N LEU A 23 -9.37 3.31 -11.48
CA LEU A 23 -8.61 3.63 -10.27
C LEU A 23 -9.22 4.78 -9.44
N LYS A 24 -10.18 5.54 -9.99
CA LYS A 24 -11.02 6.46 -9.21
C LYS A 24 -12.18 5.75 -8.52
N GLN A 25 -12.60 4.57 -9.02
CA GLN A 25 -13.83 3.93 -8.55
C GLN A 25 -13.68 2.98 -7.34
N GLU A 26 -12.50 2.42 -7.01
CA GLU A 26 -12.52 1.26 -6.06
C GLU A 26 -11.45 1.16 -4.94
N ILE A 27 -10.63 2.18 -4.63
CA ILE A 27 -9.63 2.02 -3.53
C ILE A 27 -10.07 2.68 -2.21
N ASN A 28 -11.31 3.18 -2.08
CA ASN A 28 -11.77 3.60 -0.76
C ASN A 28 -13.29 3.47 -0.59
N PRO A 29 -13.83 2.44 0.10
CA PRO A 29 -15.26 2.38 0.44
C PRO A 29 -15.71 3.60 1.29
N PHE A 30 -14.77 4.27 1.94
CA PHE A 30 -14.97 5.56 2.63
C PHE A 30 -15.43 6.68 1.66
N LYS A 31 -15.06 6.61 0.36
CA LYS A 31 -15.49 7.57 -0.68
C LYS A 31 -16.99 7.55 -0.98
N LYS A 32 -17.65 6.40 -0.81
CA LYS A 32 -19.07 6.23 -1.16
C LYS A 32 -20.02 6.34 0.03
N LYS A 33 -19.51 6.36 1.27
CA LYS A 33 -20.32 6.02 2.46
C LYS A 33 -20.22 6.98 3.65
N LEU A 34 -19.41 8.04 3.61
CA LEU A 34 -19.34 8.97 4.73
C LEU A 34 -20.62 9.83 4.79
N ARG A 35 -21.44 9.64 5.82
CA ARG A 35 -22.66 10.43 6.03
C ARG A 35 -22.30 11.77 6.67
N THR A 36 -23.00 12.84 6.29
CA THR A 36 -22.87 14.20 6.86
C THR A 36 -22.99 14.20 8.39
N THR A 37 -23.89 13.39 8.95
CA THR A 37 -24.06 13.23 10.41
C THR A 37 -22.87 12.61 11.14
N GLN A 38 -22.04 11.81 10.46
CA GLN A 38 -20.82 11.23 11.03
C GLN A 38 -19.67 12.25 11.05
N LEU A 39 -19.64 13.16 10.08
CA LEU A 39 -18.67 14.26 10.03
C LEU A 39 -18.92 15.27 11.15
N ASP A 40 -20.18 15.64 11.37
CA ASP A 40 -20.55 16.54 12.47
C ASP A 40 -20.12 15.97 13.82
N TYR A 41 -20.33 14.66 14.02
CA TYR A 41 -19.91 14.00 15.23
C TYR A 41 -18.38 13.91 15.35
N LEU A 42 -17.67 13.59 14.25
CA LEU A 42 -16.22 13.52 14.21
C LEU A 42 -15.58 14.87 14.55
N PHE A 43 -16.05 15.97 13.95
CA PHE A 43 -15.50 17.30 14.17
C PHE A 43 -16.08 18.04 15.38
N SER A 44 -17.10 17.49 16.04
CA SER A 44 -17.49 17.92 17.40
C SER A 44 -16.44 17.60 18.46
N LYS A 45 -15.52 16.67 18.17
CA LYS A 45 -14.40 16.30 19.05
C LYS A 45 -13.17 17.12 18.67
N LEU A 46 -12.88 18.15 19.45
CA LEU A 46 -11.70 19.03 19.25
C LEU A 46 -10.42 18.48 19.91
N ASP A 47 -10.49 17.38 20.64
CA ASP A 47 -9.32 16.68 21.18
C ASP A 47 -8.83 15.61 20.19
N LEU A 48 -7.52 15.58 19.93
CA LEU A 48 -6.92 14.69 18.93
C LEU A 48 -7.11 13.21 19.28
N HIS A 49 -6.97 12.82 20.54
CA HIS A 49 -7.11 11.42 20.93
C HIS A 49 -8.56 10.95 20.73
N SER A 50 -9.52 11.78 21.15
CA SER A 50 -10.94 11.53 20.97
C SER A 50 -11.33 11.50 19.49
N TRP A 51 -10.77 12.38 18.68
CA TRP A 51 -10.99 12.45 17.24
C TRP A 51 -10.49 11.18 16.53
N VAL A 52 -9.26 10.73 16.85
CA VAL A 52 -8.68 9.51 16.28
C VAL A 52 -9.48 8.28 16.69
N ASP A 53 -9.88 8.18 17.97
CA ASP A 53 -10.72 7.10 18.45
C ASP A 53 -12.08 7.05 17.73
N GLU A 54 -12.69 8.20 17.46
CA GLU A 54 -13.95 8.26 16.72
C GLU A 54 -13.75 7.91 15.24
N LEU A 55 -12.70 8.41 14.60
CA LEU A 55 -12.35 8.02 13.24
C LEU A 55 -12.20 6.49 13.13
N ILE A 56 -11.52 5.86 14.09
CA ILE A 56 -11.37 4.40 14.11
C ILE A 56 -12.70 3.69 14.30
N GLN A 57 -13.60 4.21 15.14
CA GLN A 57 -14.94 3.64 15.29
C GLN A 57 -15.73 3.71 13.99
N ILE A 58 -15.67 4.84 13.28
CA ILE A 58 -16.29 4.99 11.96
C ILE A 58 -15.66 3.96 11.00
N LEU A 59 -14.33 3.88 10.95
CA LEU A 59 -13.61 2.92 10.10
C LEU A 59 -13.97 1.47 10.39
N ASN A 60 -14.14 1.11 11.66
CA ASN A 60 -14.49 -0.24 12.08
C ASN A 60 -15.96 -0.61 11.80
N ARG A 61 -16.88 0.37 11.72
CA ARG A 61 -18.32 0.15 11.51
C ARG A 61 -18.75 0.03 10.04
N PHE A 62 -17.85 0.22 9.08
CA PHE A 62 -18.21 0.16 7.64
C PHE A 62 -18.64 -1.23 7.15
N GLU A 63 -18.43 -2.31 7.92
CA GLU A 63 -18.84 -3.68 7.59
C GLU A 63 -20.36 -3.92 7.68
N ASP A 64 -21.06 -3.25 8.61
CA ASP A 64 -22.45 -3.63 8.98
C ASP A 64 -23.55 -2.93 8.17
N ILE A 65 -23.21 -1.97 7.31
CA ILE A 65 -24.22 -1.12 6.65
C ILE A 65 -24.42 -1.58 5.20
N SER A 66 -25.43 -2.43 5.01
CA SER A 66 -26.02 -2.77 3.72
C SER A 66 -26.50 -1.51 3.00
N CYS A 67 -26.22 -1.48 1.71
CA CYS A 67 -26.38 -0.35 0.81
C CYS A 67 -27.85 0.08 0.70
N GLU A 68 -28.24 1.17 1.35
CA GLU A 68 -29.36 2.02 0.94
C GLU A 68 -29.19 3.38 1.62
N SER A 69 -28.78 4.38 0.85
CA SER A 69 -29.21 5.76 1.07
C SER A 69 -28.91 6.60 -0.16
N LYS A 70 -29.95 6.88 -0.94
CA LYS A 70 -30.08 8.16 -1.64
C LYS A 70 -30.43 9.15 -0.55
N GLU A 71 -29.55 10.09 -0.20
CA GLU A 71 -29.96 11.22 0.63
C GLU A 71 -29.07 12.44 0.39
N ASP A 72 -29.74 13.58 0.40
CA ASP A 72 -29.32 14.89 -0.06
C ASP A 72 -28.16 15.49 0.74
N THR A 73 -27.15 15.99 0.03
CA THR A 73 -26.03 16.76 0.59
C THR A 73 -26.40 18.22 0.90
N SER A 74 -27.58 18.50 1.45
CA SER A 74 -28.03 19.88 1.70
C SER A 74 -28.49 20.09 3.15
N ASN A 75 -27.55 20.37 4.05
CA ASN A 75 -27.70 21.30 5.20
C ASN A 75 -26.49 21.29 6.17
N GLU A 76 -25.24 21.18 5.69
CA GLU A 76 -24.11 21.47 6.58
C GLU A 76 -24.00 22.99 6.78
N SER A 77 -23.89 23.45 8.03
CA SER A 77 -23.75 24.87 8.31
C SER A 77 -22.34 25.34 7.91
N LYS A 78 -22.23 26.53 7.32
CA LYS A 78 -20.92 27.10 6.94
C LYS A 78 -19.96 27.20 8.13
N GLU A 79 -20.51 27.38 9.33
CA GLU A 79 -19.75 27.46 10.59
C GLU A 79 -19.13 26.11 10.96
N GLN A 80 -19.86 25.00 10.79
CA GLN A 80 -19.34 23.65 11.03
C GLN A 80 -18.22 23.29 10.06
N ILE A 81 -18.41 23.59 8.76
CA ILE A 81 -17.38 23.35 7.75
C ILE A 81 -16.12 24.17 8.08
N GLN A 82 -16.28 25.45 8.47
CA GLN A 82 -15.14 26.29 8.85
C GLN A 82 -14.44 25.78 10.12
N ALA A 83 -15.17 25.29 11.12
CA ALA A 83 -14.59 24.71 12.33
C ALA A 83 -13.79 23.43 12.00
N ALA A 84 -14.30 22.57 11.13
CA ALA A 84 -13.61 21.37 10.67
C ALA A 84 -12.33 21.72 9.88
N LEU A 85 -12.38 22.71 8.99
CA LEU A 85 -11.20 23.23 8.27
C LEU A 85 -10.14 23.75 9.24
N ASN A 86 -10.53 24.60 10.19
CA ASN A 86 -9.61 25.17 11.17
C ASN A 86 -8.95 24.08 12.03
N TYR A 87 -9.67 22.99 12.33
CA TYR A 87 -9.15 21.86 13.09
C TYR A 87 -8.08 21.09 12.31
N ILE A 88 -8.35 20.74 11.05
CA ILE A 88 -7.39 19.98 10.23
C ILE A 88 -6.18 20.83 9.82
N GLU A 89 -6.35 22.14 9.67
CA GLU A 89 -5.29 23.09 9.34
C GLU A 89 -4.42 23.45 10.56
N ASN A 90 -4.72 22.90 11.74
CA ASN A 90 -3.92 23.10 12.95
C ASN A 90 -2.56 22.39 12.86
N LEU A 91 -1.49 23.08 13.27
CA LEU A 91 -0.13 22.54 13.27
C LEU A 91 0.03 21.24 14.08
N ASN A 92 -0.71 21.08 15.16
CA ASN A 92 -0.70 19.85 15.97
C ASN A 92 -1.31 18.67 15.20
N PHE A 93 -2.39 18.91 14.45
CA PHE A 93 -3.01 17.90 13.58
C PHE A 93 -2.07 17.54 12.42
N ALA A 94 -1.48 18.55 11.77
CA ALA A 94 -0.47 18.33 10.72
C ALA A 94 0.74 17.54 11.24
N ALA A 95 1.23 17.83 12.44
CA ALA A 95 2.32 17.09 13.07
C ALA A 95 1.94 15.63 13.35
N PHE A 96 0.68 15.36 13.74
CA PHE A 96 0.16 14.00 13.90
C PHE A 96 0.16 13.24 12.57
N VAL A 97 -0.37 13.84 11.50
CA VAL A 97 -0.41 13.20 10.17
C VAL A 97 0.99 12.96 9.61
N ASN A 98 1.90 13.93 9.76
CA ASN A 98 3.31 13.75 9.40
C ASN A 98 3.98 12.62 10.20
N SER A 99 3.55 12.39 11.44
CA SER A 99 4.01 11.24 12.25
C SER A 99 3.48 9.92 11.71
N ILE A 100 2.23 9.87 11.24
CA ILE A 100 1.70 8.70 10.50
C ILE A 100 2.60 8.40 9.31
N SER A 101 2.95 9.40 8.51
CA SER A 101 3.81 9.23 7.33
C SER A 101 5.22 8.76 7.69
N PHE A 102 5.80 9.25 8.79
CA PHE A 102 7.08 8.76 9.31
C PHE A 102 7.03 7.26 9.67
N TYR A 103 6.06 6.85 10.50
CA TYR A 103 5.94 5.47 10.97
C TYR A 103 5.42 4.52 9.88
N LYS A 104 4.73 5.02 8.85
CA LYS A 104 4.39 4.26 7.64
C LYS A 104 5.64 3.82 6.89
N LYS A 105 6.65 4.70 6.78
CA LYS A 105 7.96 4.39 6.17
C LYS A 105 8.85 3.56 7.10
N ASN A 106 8.70 3.74 8.42
CA ASN A 106 9.55 3.12 9.44
C ASN A 106 8.72 2.40 10.52
N PRO A 107 7.96 1.35 10.18
CA PRO A 107 7.02 0.72 11.12
C PRO A 107 7.75 0.10 12.32
N CYS A 108 9.01 -0.31 12.15
CA CYS A 108 9.85 -0.84 13.22
C CYS A 108 10.12 0.19 14.33
N LYS A 109 10.18 1.49 14.02
CA LYS A 109 10.41 2.55 15.02
C LYS A 109 9.21 2.79 15.93
N LEU A 110 8.03 2.32 15.54
CA LEU A 110 6.83 2.49 16.34
C LEU A 110 6.89 1.67 17.65
N PHE A 111 7.58 0.52 17.66
CA PHE A 111 7.70 -0.34 18.84
C PHE A 111 9.14 -0.37 19.36
N THR A 112 9.31 -0.38 20.68
CA THR A 112 10.65 -0.47 21.30
C THR A 112 11.20 -1.90 21.29
N ALA A 113 10.33 -2.90 21.15
CA ALA A 113 10.69 -4.31 21.08
C ALA A 113 10.82 -4.79 19.63
N ILE A 114 11.70 -5.77 19.41
CA ILE A 114 11.84 -6.49 18.14
C ILE A 114 10.46 -7.07 17.79
N THR A 115 9.91 -6.61 16.68
CA THR A 115 8.57 -6.96 16.22
C THR A 115 8.70 -7.82 14.97
N PRO A 116 8.01 -8.97 14.89
CA PRO A 116 8.11 -9.86 13.74
C PRO A 116 7.60 -9.16 12.46
N PRO A 117 8.15 -9.52 11.28
CA PRO A 117 7.88 -8.81 10.02
C PRO A 117 6.40 -8.80 9.64
N GLU A 118 5.65 -9.87 9.93
CA GLU A 118 4.21 -9.98 9.65
C GLU A 118 3.42 -8.92 10.43
N LYS A 119 3.81 -8.68 11.68
CA LYS A 119 3.19 -7.65 12.53
C LYS A 119 3.58 -6.26 12.05
N LEU A 120 4.79 -6.06 11.54
CA LEU A 120 5.20 -4.79 10.93
C LEU A 120 4.43 -4.49 9.64
N ILE A 121 4.18 -5.50 8.80
CA ILE A 121 3.36 -5.37 7.59
C ILE A 121 1.91 -5.01 7.98
N SER A 122 1.33 -5.70 8.97
CA SER A 122 -0.01 -5.40 9.49
C SER A 122 -0.11 -3.96 10.04
N VAL A 123 0.89 -3.53 10.80
CA VAL A 123 0.99 -2.16 11.32
C VAL A 123 1.07 -1.14 10.19
N GLN A 124 1.90 -1.39 9.18
CA GLN A 124 2.02 -0.51 8.04
C GLN A 124 0.71 -0.41 7.26
N MET A 125 0.02 -1.53 7.00
CA MET A 125 -1.29 -1.52 6.34
C MET A 125 -2.31 -0.68 7.11
N ARG A 126 -2.35 -0.80 8.45
CA ARG A 126 -3.22 0.01 9.33
C ARG A 126 -2.87 1.50 9.27
N LEU A 127 -1.58 1.83 9.23
CA LEU A 127 -1.10 3.21 9.09
C LEU A 127 -1.42 3.81 7.71
N CYS A 128 -1.25 3.03 6.63
CA CYS A 128 -1.67 3.43 5.29
C CYS A 128 -3.17 3.73 5.26
N LEU A 129 -3.99 2.83 5.82
CA LEU A 129 -5.43 3.02 5.89
C LEU A 129 -5.80 4.31 6.62
N LEU A 130 -5.23 4.53 7.80
CA LEU A 130 -5.48 5.73 8.58
C LEU A 130 -5.10 7.00 7.80
N HIS A 131 -3.92 6.99 7.16
CA HIS A 131 -3.44 8.10 6.33
C HIS A 131 -4.39 8.40 5.17
N ASP A 132 -4.79 7.37 4.41
CA ASP A 132 -5.65 7.52 3.23
C ASP A 132 -7.05 8.01 3.60
N SER A 133 -7.58 7.58 4.75
CA SER A 133 -8.85 8.07 5.29
C SER A 133 -8.78 9.55 5.68
N ILE A 134 -7.70 9.99 6.31
CA ILE A 134 -7.49 11.40 6.67
C ILE A 134 -7.35 12.26 5.41
N GLN A 135 -6.55 11.83 4.43
CA GLN A 135 -6.37 12.55 3.17
C GLN A 135 -7.68 12.68 2.39
N TYR A 136 -8.52 11.64 2.42
CA TYR A 136 -9.84 11.72 1.84
C TYR A 136 -10.74 12.73 2.58
N LEU A 137 -10.79 12.70 3.91
CA LEU A 137 -11.55 13.66 4.70
C LEU A 137 -11.16 15.11 4.38
N GLN A 138 -9.86 15.37 4.28
CA GLN A 138 -9.34 16.68 3.88
C GLN A 138 -9.83 17.08 2.49
N SER A 139 -9.68 16.19 1.50
CA SER A 139 -10.13 16.45 0.12
C SER A 139 -11.63 16.77 0.06
N TYR A 140 -12.43 15.99 0.79
CA TYR A 140 -13.87 16.19 0.89
C TYR A 140 -14.23 17.55 1.52
N LEU A 141 -13.58 17.91 2.64
CA LEU A 141 -13.79 19.20 3.28
C LEU A 141 -13.38 20.38 2.39
N TYR A 142 -12.30 20.24 1.61
CA TYR A 142 -11.88 21.27 0.66
C TYR A 142 -12.86 21.44 -0.51
N ASP A 143 -13.46 20.36 -0.98
CA ASP A 143 -14.52 20.41 -2.00
C ASP A 143 -15.79 21.08 -1.45
N LEU A 144 -16.17 20.79 -0.21
CA LEU A 144 -17.26 21.46 0.49
C LEU A 144 -17.00 22.95 0.71
N ALA A 145 -15.79 23.31 1.15
CA ALA A 145 -15.36 24.69 1.33
C ALA A 145 -15.49 25.48 0.02
N LYS A 146 -15.06 24.87 -1.09
CA LYS A 146 -15.17 25.46 -2.43
C LYS A 146 -16.62 25.68 -2.83
N LYS A 147 -17.50 24.70 -2.61
CA LYS A 147 -18.94 24.82 -2.89
C LYS A 147 -19.62 25.91 -2.06
N ASN A 148 -19.15 26.13 -0.83
CA ASN A 148 -19.71 27.11 0.10
C ASN A 148 -19.03 28.49 0.08
N CYS A 149 -18.05 28.68 -0.81
CA CYS A 149 -17.22 29.89 -0.93
C CYS A 149 -16.49 30.26 0.37
N LEU A 150 -16.01 29.26 1.12
CA LEU A 150 -15.21 29.46 2.33
C LEU A 150 -13.73 29.58 2.00
N CYS A 151 -13.01 30.38 2.79
CA CYS A 151 -11.57 30.54 2.67
C CYS A 151 -10.86 29.32 3.29
N ARG A 152 -9.88 28.79 2.56
CA ARG A 152 -9.01 27.73 3.04
C ARG A 152 -7.81 28.36 3.74
N GLY A 153 -7.35 27.76 4.83
CA GLY A 153 -6.09 28.12 5.45
C GLY A 153 -4.90 27.52 4.69
N VAL A 154 -3.77 27.48 5.37
CA VAL A 154 -2.52 26.94 4.82
C VAL A 154 -2.55 25.42 4.93
N ASP A 155 -2.30 24.74 3.81
CA ASP A 155 -2.17 23.30 3.78
C ASP A 155 -0.79 22.89 4.32
N TYR A 156 -0.78 22.24 5.49
CA TYR A 156 0.42 21.69 6.11
C TYR A 156 0.57 20.18 5.87
N PHE A 157 -0.32 19.58 5.08
CA PHE A 157 -0.31 18.14 4.79
C PHE A 157 0.66 17.83 3.66
N ILE A 158 1.43 16.77 3.86
CA ILE A 158 2.20 16.16 2.79
C ILE A 158 1.34 15.01 2.26
N GLY A 159 0.60 15.28 1.17
CA GLY A 159 -0.29 14.30 0.54
C GLY A 159 0.44 13.21 -0.26
N ASP A 160 1.72 13.42 -0.55
CA ASP A 160 2.55 12.49 -1.30
C ASP A 160 3.41 11.62 -0.36
N ASP A 161 3.55 10.35 -0.72
CA ASP A 161 4.44 9.43 0.00
C ASP A 161 5.92 9.81 -0.15
N GLU A 162 6.27 10.57 -1.17
CA GLU A 162 7.65 10.91 -1.53
C GLU A 162 7.99 12.35 -1.10
N LEU A 163 9.05 12.48 -0.30
CA LEU A 163 9.60 13.77 0.10
C LEU A 163 10.74 14.15 -0.85
N PRO A 164 10.92 15.45 -1.17
CA PRO A 164 12.08 15.89 -1.91
C PRO A 164 13.40 15.46 -1.24
N PRO A 165 14.46 15.17 -2.02
CA PRO A 165 15.77 14.81 -1.47
C PRO A 165 16.27 15.84 -0.45
N GLY A 166 16.74 15.37 0.71
CA GLY A 166 17.21 16.21 1.81
C GLY A 166 16.12 16.62 2.82
N ILE A 167 14.85 16.33 2.55
CA ILE A 167 13.74 16.55 3.48
C ILE A 167 13.30 15.20 4.07
N GLN A 168 13.21 15.12 5.40
CA GLN A 168 12.78 13.92 6.11
C GLN A 168 11.71 14.26 7.13
N PHE A 169 10.77 13.34 7.35
CA PHE A 169 9.86 13.46 8.47
C PHE A 169 10.65 13.35 9.78
N LYS A 170 10.42 14.30 10.69
CA LYS A 170 10.99 14.25 12.04
C LYS A 170 10.18 13.26 12.88
N GLU A 171 10.89 12.37 13.57
CA GLU A 171 10.28 11.50 14.57
C GLU A 171 9.61 12.33 15.67
N ASN A 172 8.37 11.98 16.00
CA ASN A 172 7.61 12.65 17.05
C ASN A 172 7.04 11.62 18.02
N GLU A 173 7.79 11.39 19.09
CA GLU A 173 7.45 10.45 20.17
C GLU A 173 6.12 10.80 20.86
N HIS A 174 5.69 12.07 20.83
CA HIS A 174 4.44 12.48 21.50
C HIS A 174 3.21 11.77 20.91
N PHE A 175 3.20 11.56 19.58
CA PHE A 175 2.09 10.90 18.90
C PHE A 175 2.21 9.39 18.84
N ARG A 176 3.38 8.84 19.20
CA ARG A 176 3.65 7.40 19.14
C ARG A 176 2.63 6.60 19.95
N THR A 177 2.29 7.05 21.16
CA THR A 177 1.32 6.39 22.03
C THR A 177 -0.08 6.40 21.43
N ILE A 178 -0.49 7.54 20.86
CA ILE A 178 -1.78 7.69 20.16
C ILE A 178 -1.84 6.75 18.96
N LEU A 179 -0.78 6.68 18.16
CA LEU A 179 -0.69 5.79 17.00
C LEU A 179 -0.73 4.32 17.40
N ILE A 180 0.00 3.92 18.44
CA ILE A 180 -0.05 2.54 18.96
C ILE A 180 -1.47 2.19 19.40
N ALA A 181 -2.14 3.07 20.16
CA ALA A 181 -3.51 2.86 20.59
C ALA A 181 -4.46 2.77 19.39
N ALA A 182 -4.28 3.65 18.41
CA ALA A 182 -5.07 3.69 17.18
C ALA A 182 -4.97 2.38 16.39
N ILE A 183 -3.74 1.95 16.10
CA ILE A 183 -3.43 0.73 15.35
C ILE A 183 -3.98 -0.50 16.08
N LYS A 184 -3.89 -0.57 17.41
CA LYS A 184 -4.45 -1.69 18.19
C LYS A 184 -5.96 -1.79 18.06
N LYS A 185 -6.67 -0.66 18.12
CA LYS A 185 -8.14 -0.59 18.00
C LYS A 185 -8.65 -0.76 16.56
N LEU A 186 -7.83 -0.41 15.57
CA LEU A 186 -8.19 -0.50 14.17
C LEU A 186 -8.23 -1.97 13.74
N LYS A 187 -9.43 -2.47 13.45
CA LYS A 187 -9.63 -3.83 12.96
C LYS A 187 -9.32 -3.84 11.47
N VAL A 188 -8.25 -4.52 11.07
CA VAL A 188 -7.96 -4.75 9.63
C VAL A 188 -9.05 -5.62 9.01
N ASN A 189 -9.74 -6.42 9.82
CA ASN A 189 -10.93 -7.14 9.42
C ASN A 189 -12.11 -6.21 9.09
N SER A 190 -12.05 -4.90 9.34
CA SER A 190 -13.07 -3.95 8.83
C SER A 190 -12.84 -3.55 7.37
N TYR A 191 -11.71 -3.98 6.83
CA TYR A 191 -11.49 -4.28 5.42
C TYR A 191 -11.41 -5.80 5.24
N SER A 192 -12.20 -6.57 5.98
CA SER A 192 -12.73 -7.82 5.46
C SER A 192 -13.47 -7.35 4.23
N PRO A 193 -12.87 -7.54 3.08
CA PRO A 193 -13.56 -7.17 1.89
C PRO A 193 -14.78 -8.08 1.88
N HIS A 194 -15.88 -7.62 1.30
CA HIS A 194 -16.68 -8.59 0.58
C HIS A 194 -15.69 -9.44 -0.23
N LYS A 195 -15.36 -10.67 0.23
CA LYS A 195 -14.29 -11.54 -0.29
C LYS A 195 -13.46 -10.80 -1.35
N THR A 196 -12.44 -10.01 -0.98
CA THR A 196 -11.69 -9.23 -1.99
C THR A 196 -11.29 -10.31 -2.94
N SER A 197 -11.78 -10.17 -4.16
CA SER A 197 -11.51 -11.20 -5.15
C SER A 197 -10.00 -11.31 -5.18
N GLU A 198 -9.45 -12.50 -5.35
CA GLU A 198 -7.99 -12.64 -5.41
C GLU A 198 -7.40 -11.70 -6.53
N ILE A 199 -8.25 -11.27 -7.46
CA ILE A 199 -8.04 -10.23 -8.48
C ILE A 199 -7.76 -8.83 -7.88
N ASP A 200 -8.36 -8.44 -6.75
CA ASP A 200 -8.12 -7.14 -6.12
C ASP A 200 -6.66 -6.97 -5.68
N TYR A 201 -5.98 -8.08 -5.34
CA TYR A 201 -4.54 -8.08 -5.09
C TYR A 201 -3.73 -7.86 -6.37
N LEU A 202 -4.20 -8.33 -7.53
CA LEU A 202 -3.59 -7.96 -8.81
C LEU A 202 -3.77 -6.47 -9.08
N TYR A 203 -4.95 -5.89 -8.82
CA TYR A 203 -5.18 -4.45 -9.00
C TYR A 203 -4.27 -3.57 -8.13
N ARG A 204 -3.80 -4.07 -6.99
CA ARG A 204 -2.75 -3.39 -6.21
C ARG A 204 -1.43 -3.28 -6.98
N LEU A 205 -1.07 -4.23 -7.84
CA LEU A 205 0.11 -4.10 -8.70
C LEU A 205 -0.05 -2.94 -9.68
N PHE A 206 -1.25 -2.72 -10.24
CA PHE A 206 -1.53 -1.58 -11.13
C PHE A 206 -1.39 -0.24 -10.41
N ALA A 207 -1.77 -0.18 -9.14
CA ALA A 207 -1.67 1.04 -8.35
C ALA A 207 -0.21 1.51 -8.18
N ALA A 208 0.78 0.62 -8.33
CA ALA A 208 2.20 0.98 -8.36
C ALA A 208 2.60 1.86 -9.55
N TYR A 209 1.74 1.98 -10.57
CA TYR A 209 2.00 2.70 -11.82
C TYR A 209 1.04 3.88 -12.04
N LYS A 210 0.19 4.23 -11.06
CA LYS A 210 -0.93 5.19 -11.22
C LYS A 210 -0.51 6.62 -11.60
N PHE A 211 0.73 7.02 -11.28
CA PHE A 211 1.27 8.35 -11.60
C PHE A 211 2.76 8.31 -11.93
N SER A 212 3.53 7.65 -11.07
CA SER A 212 4.94 7.28 -11.24
C SER A 212 5.10 5.85 -10.75
N PHE A 213 6.11 5.15 -11.27
CA PHE A 213 6.44 3.83 -10.74
C PHE A 213 6.94 3.95 -9.31
N LYS A 214 6.30 3.23 -8.38
CA LYS A 214 6.68 3.19 -6.95
C LYS A 214 7.28 1.83 -6.59
N PRO A 215 8.63 1.68 -6.57
CA PRO A 215 9.29 0.39 -6.37
C PRO A 215 8.93 -0.32 -5.06
N CYS A 216 8.90 0.40 -3.93
CA CYS A 216 8.53 -0.16 -2.63
C CYS A 216 7.11 -0.73 -2.62
N PHE A 217 6.16 0.04 -3.16
CA PHE A 217 4.76 -0.37 -3.22
C PHE A 217 4.54 -1.54 -4.18
N PHE A 218 5.27 -1.59 -5.29
CA PHE A 218 5.23 -2.73 -6.21
C PHE A 218 5.71 -4.01 -5.54
N ILE A 219 6.83 -3.97 -4.81
CA ILE A 219 7.32 -5.11 -4.03
C ILE A 219 6.29 -5.51 -2.97
N ASP A 220 5.79 -4.55 -2.18
CA ASP A 220 4.82 -4.84 -1.12
C ASP A 220 3.56 -5.52 -1.68
N ALA A 221 3.02 -5.01 -2.79
CA ALA A 221 1.85 -5.59 -3.45
C ALA A 221 2.12 -7.02 -3.94
N ALA A 222 3.30 -7.28 -4.53
CA ALA A 222 3.70 -8.60 -4.98
C ALA A 222 3.87 -9.60 -3.82
N MET A 223 4.46 -9.16 -2.71
CA MET A 223 4.67 -10.00 -1.52
C MET A 223 3.34 -10.31 -0.82
N VAL A 224 2.44 -9.33 -0.71
CA VAL A 224 1.08 -9.53 -0.18
C VAL A 224 0.29 -10.49 -1.06
N LEU A 225 0.37 -10.34 -2.40
CA LEU A 225 -0.25 -11.27 -3.34
C LEU A 225 0.26 -12.69 -3.12
N GLN A 226 1.58 -12.87 -3.02
CA GLN A 226 2.17 -14.18 -2.78
C GLN A 226 1.70 -14.80 -1.46
N GLN A 227 1.70 -14.04 -0.37
CA GLN A 227 1.30 -14.52 0.96
C GLN A 227 -0.16 -14.97 0.99
N ASN A 228 -1.04 -14.25 0.31
CA ASN A 228 -2.46 -14.60 0.24
C ASN A 228 -2.73 -15.83 -0.64
N LEU A 229 -1.99 -15.99 -1.73
CA LEU A 229 -2.16 -17.12 -2.64
C LEU A 229 -1.53 -18.40 -2.07
N VAL A 230 -0.33 -18.31 -1.53
CA VAL A 230 0.42 -19.44 -0.99
C VAL A 230 1.01 -19.02 0.35
N PRO A 231 0.23 -19.10 1.44
CA PRO A 231 0.74 -18.78 2.78
C PRO A 231 1.91 -19.72 3.09
N GLY A 232 3.10 -19.13 3.24
CA GLY A 232 4.32 -19.86 3.56
C GLY A 232 4.23 -20.42 4.97
N ASN A 233 4.59 -21.70 5.14
CA ASN A 233 4.92 -22.36 6.42
C ASN A 233 3.87 -22.42 7.54
N SER A 234 2.63 -21.94 7.38
CA SER A 234 1.60 -22.09 8.42
C SER A 234 1.29 -23.56 8.74
N ASN A 235 1.66 -24.49 7.86
CA ASN A 235 1.40 -25.94 7.97
C ASN A 235 2.62 -26.83 7.64
N GLY A 236 3.85 -26.29 7.65
CA GLY A 236 5.06 -27.09 7.40
C GLY A 236 5.31 -27.54 5.95
N THR A 237 4.49 -27.09 4.99
CA THR A 237 4.72 -27.32 3.56
C THR A 237 5.72 -26.29 3.00
N PRO A 238 6.79 -26.72 2.32
CA PRO A 238 7.78 -25.81 1.74
C PRO A 238 7.13 -24.93 0.66
N PHE A 239 7.53 -23.66 0.62
CA PHE A 239 7.11 -22.73 -0.42
C PHE A 239 7.45 -23.27 -1.82
N SER A 240 6.45 -23.31 -2.70
CA SER A 240 6.59 -23.78 -4.09
C SER A 240 6.29 -22.65 -5.05
N LEU A 241 7.32 -22.22 -5.79
CA LEU A 241 7.18 -21.19 -6.83
C LEU A 241 6.20 -21.63 -7.93
N ARG A 242 6.14 -22.93 -8.22
CA ARG A 242 5.19 -23.50 -9.19
C ARG A 242 3.74 -23.35 -8.72
N SER A 243 3.46 -23.65 -7.46
CA SER A 243 2.11 -23.51 -6.90
C SER A 243 1.66 -22.05 -6.89
N LEU A 244 2.59 -21.12 -6.64
CA LEU A 244 2.33 -19.70 -6.79
C LEU A 244 2.01 -19.34 -8.24
N GLN A 245 2.80 -19.81 -9.20
CA GLN A 245 2.61 -19.57 -10.63
C GLN A 245 1.23 -20.03 -11.12
N GLU A 246 0.81 -21.25 -10.75
CA GLU A 246 -0.50 -21.81 -11.10
C GLU A 246 -1.66 -20.95 -10.57
N LYS A 247 -1.55 -20.45 -9.34
CA LYS A 247 -2.54 -19.53 -8.78
C LYS A 247 -2.56 -18.18 -9.47
N ILE A 248 -1.40 -17.58 -9.72
CA ILE A 248 -1.31 -16.30 -10.44
C ILE A 248 -1.88 -16.42 -11.85
N LEU A 249 -1.61 -17.51 -12.56
CA LEU A 249 -2.21 -17.78 -13.88
C LEU A 249 -3.74 -17.81 -13.81
N THR A 250 -4.28 -18.47 -12.79
CA THR A 250 -5.73 -18.52 -12.56
C THR A 250 -6.31 -17.12 -12.33
N LEU A 251 -5.56 -16.21 -11.69
CA LEU A 251 -5.99 -14.83 -11.52
C LEU A 251 -5.92 -14.03 -12.81
N PHE A 252 -4.82 -14.15 -13.58
CA PHE A 252 -4.71 -13.44 -14.86
C PHE A 252 -5.79 -13.88 -15.83
N ALA A 253 -6.14 -15.18 -15.88
CA ALA A 253 -7.23 -15.70 -16.71
C ALA A 253 -8.60 -15.04 -16.43
N GLN A 254 -8.81 -14.51 -15.21
CA GLN A 254 -10.03 -13.79 -14.83
C GLN A 254 -10.04 -12.32 -15.27
N LEU A 255 -8.88 -11.75 -15.64
CA LEU A 255 -8.79 -10.38 -16.10
C LEU A 255 -9.14 -10.23 -17.59
N PRO A 256 -9.74 -9.11 -18.00
CA PRO A 256 -9.86 -8.73 -19.41
C PRO A 256 -8.50 -8.68 -20.10
N THR A 257 -8.43 -9.11 -21.36
CA THR A 257 -7.18 -9.11 -22.14
C THR A 257 -6.53 -7.72 -22.21
N LYS A 258 -7.35 -6.65 -22.22
CA LYS A 258 -6.87 -5.26 -22.18
C LYS A 258 -6.06 -4.98 -20.91
N ASP A 259 -6.50 -5.47 -19.76
CA ASP A 259 -5.82 -5.22 -18.49
C ASP A 259 -4.52 -6.04 -18.39
N CYS A 260 -4.52 -7.28 -18.89
CA CYS A 260 -3.29 -8.07 -19.04
C CYS A 260 -2.27 -7.37 -19.95
N LEU A 261 -2.70 -6.82 -21.09
CA LEU A 261 -1.84 -6.06 -22.00
C LEU A 261 -1.29 -4.78 -21.37
N ASN A 262 -2.12 -4.04 -20.63
CA ASN A 262 -1.67 -2.86 -19.88
C ASN A 262 -0.60 -3.23 -18.85
N LEU A 263 -0.84 -4.30 -18.07
CA LEU A 263 0.12 -4.76 -17.07
C LEU A 263 1.43 -5.23 -17.69
N TYR A 264 1.37 -5.90 -18.84
CA TYR A 264 2.57 -6.29 -19.59
C TYR A 264 3.36 -5.07 -20.03
N GLY A 265 2.68 -4.02 -20.50
CA GLY A 265 3.29 -2.73 -20.81
C GLY A 265 3.98 -2.08 -19.61
N PHE A 266 3.35 -2.12 -18.42
CA PHE A 266 3.94 -1.62 -17.18
C PHE A 266 5.15 -2.44 -16.73
N PHE A 267 5.07 -3.77 -16.82
CA PHE A 267 6.18 -4.67 -16.49
C PHE A 267 7.37 -4.54 -17.44
N SER A 268 7.10 -4.21 -18.70
CA SER A 268 8.13 -4.00 -19.73
C SER A 268 8.72 -2.57 -19.73
N ASN A 269 8.28 -1.71 -18.82
CA ASN A 269 8.80 -0.35 -18.68
C ASN A 269 10.27 -0.38 -18.18
N GLU A 270 11.07 0.60 -18.61
CA GLU A 270 12.45 0.81 -18.16
C GLU A 270 12.56 0.89 -16.63
N ASP A 271 11.60 1.50 -15.95
CA ASP A 271 11.62 1.64 -14.49
C ASP A 271 11.51 0.28 -13.78
N THR A 272 10.59 -0.58 -14.25
CA THR A 272 10.42 -1.94 -13.75
C THR A 272 11.62 -2.80 -14.10
N HIS A 273 12.10 -2.72 -15.35
CA HIS A 273 13.32 -3.43 -15.77
C HIS A 273 14.54 -3.02 -14.94
N ARG A 274 14.68 -1.73 -14.60
CA ARG A 274 15.75 -1.25 -13.73
C ARG A 274 15.67 -1.87 -12.34
N LEU A 275 14.48 -1.88 -11.73
CA LEU A 275 14.26 -2.54 -10.43
C LEU A 275 14.65 -4.02 -10.50
N ILE A 276 14.14 -4.75 -11.49
CA ILE A 276 14.39 -6.18 -11.62
C ILE A 276 15.85 -6.48 -11.90
N ASN A 277 16.55 -5.68 -12.71
CA ASN A 277 17.98 -5.84 -12.96
C ASN A 277 18.83 -5.56 -11.72
N ILE A 278 18.44 -4.61 -10.86
CA ILE A 278 19.07 -4.40 -9.55
C ILE A 278 18.92 -5.65 -8.69
N PHE A 279 17.68 -6.13 -8.51
CA PHE A 279 17.40 -7.33 -7.72
C PHE A 279 18.11 -8.58 -8.28
N PHE A 280 18.14 -8.76 -9.60
CA PHE A 280 18.86 -9.85 -10.26
C PHE A 280 20.37 -9.78 -10.01
N THR A 281 20.97 -8.59 -10.15
CA THR A 281 22.41 -8.37 -9.92
C THR A 281 22.79 -8.69 -8.48
N LEU A 282 21.99 -8.21 -7.52
CA LEU A 282 22.18 -8.46 -6.09
C LEU A 282 21.92 -9.92 -5.71
N ALA A 283 20.92 -10.57 -6.32
CA ALA A 283 20.61 -11.99 -6.12
C ALA A 283 21.75 -12.92 -6.58
N GLN A 284 22.52 -12.52 -7.58
CA GLN A 284 23.76 -13.20 -8.00
C GLN A 284 24.94 -12.98 -7.05
N GLY A 285 24.78 -12.18 -5.98
CA GLY A 285 25.84 -11.85 -5.04
C GLY A 285 26.85 -10.84 -5.57
N ARG A 286 26.54 -10.13 -6.66
CA ARG A 286 27.40 -9.06 -7.17
C ARG A 286 27.21 -7.78 -6.36
N THR A 287 28.26 -6.99 -6.22
CA THR A 287 28.21 -5.69 -5.57
C THR A 287 27.73 -4.63 -6.56
N VAL A 288 26.97 -3.66 -6.06
CA VAL A 288 26.58 -2.47 -6.82
C VAL A 288 26.79 -1.25 -5.94
N ASN A 289 27.33 -0.17 -6.52
CA ASN A 289 27.60 1.06 -5.78
C ASN A 289 26.31 1.57 -5.11
N GLY A 290 26.42 1.89 -3.82
CA GLY A 290 25.30 2.39 -3.01
C GLY A 290 24.60 1.35 -2.13
N PHE A 291 25.06 0.09 -2.10
CA PHE A 291 24.61 -0.91 -1.13
C PHE A 291 25.76 -1.43 -0.26
N PRO A 292 25.51 -1.68 1.05
CA PRO A 292 26.49 -2.31 1.92
C PRO A 292 26.72 -3.78 1.54
N THR A 293 27.77 -4.38 2.09
CA THR A 293 28.01 -5.82 1.91
C THR A 293 26.92 -6.60 2.63
N MET A 294 26.10 -7.32 1.86
CA MET A 294 24.95 -8.07 2.41
C MET A 294 25.38 -9.37 3.08
N ASN A 295 24.74 -9.68 4.20
CA ASN A 295 24.84 -10.98 4.86
C ASN A 295 24.04 -12.05 4.10
N THR A 296 24.07 -13.30 4.58
CA THR A 296 23.39 -14.42 3.91
C THR A 296 21.86 -14.26 3.90
N GLU A 297 21.28 -13.82 5.01
CA GLU A 297 19.83 -13.67 5.17
C GLU A 297 19.28 -12.56 4.27
N GLU A 298 19.98 -11.43 4.17
CA GLU A 298 19.68 -10.32 3.27
C GLU A 298 19.74 -10.75 1.81
N LYS A 299 20.77 -11.53 1.42
CA LYS A 299 20.88 -12.08 0.07
C LYS A 299 19.72 -13.02 -0.26
N ASP A 300 19.30 -13.84 0.69
CA ASP A 300 18.21 -14.78 0.48
C ASP A 300 16.85 -14.05 0.42
N ALA A 301 16.66 -12.98 1.19
CA ALA A 301 15.51 -12.08 1.07
C ALA A 301 15.42 -11.45 -0.34
N ILE A 302 16.55 -10.95 -0.85
CA ILE A 302 16.63 -10.35 -2.19
C ILE A 302 16.31 -11.38 -3.27
N LYS A 303 16.91 -12.59 -3.21
CA LYS A 303 16.59 -13.68 -4.14
C LYS A 303 15.12 -14.04 -4.08
N TYR A 304 14.55 -14.13 -2.88
CA TYR A 304 13.15 -14.48 -2.68
C TYR A 304 12.24 -13.46 -3.37
N VAL A 305 12.39 -12.17 -3.07
CA VAL A 305 11.61 -11.10 -3.71
C VAL A 305 11.80 -11.11 -5.24
N PHE A 306 13.04 -11.26 -5.73
CA PHE A 306 13.32 -11.36 -7.16
C PHE A 306 12.54 -12.51 -7.83
N HIS A 307 12.51 -13.70 -7.20
CA HIS A 307 11.78 -14.85 -7.72
C HIS A 307 10.27 -14.63 -7.71
N ILE A 308 9.72 -13.98 -6.69
CA ILE A 308 8.28 -13.65 -6.64
C ILE A 308 7.92 -12.69 -7.78
N LEU A 309 8.66 -11.60 -7.94
CA LEU A 309 8.41 -10.62 -9.00
C LEU A 309 8.52 -11.26 -10.39
N SER A 310 9.58 -12.03 -10.63
CA SER A 310 9.79 -12.74 -11.90
C SER A 310 8.67 -13.74 -12.19
N CYS A 311 8.19 -14.47 -11.17
CA CYS A 311 7.08 -15.41 -11.31
C CYS A 311 5.78 -14.70 -11.69
N ILE A 312 5.45 -13.57 -11.07
CA ILE A 312 4.27 -12.77 -11.41
C ILE A 312 4.37 -12.28 -12.86
N MET A 313 5.49 -11.68 -13.23
CA MET A 313 5.71 -11.13 -14.56
C MET A 313 5.62 -12.22 -15.63
N GLU A 314 6.28 -13.36 -15.42
CA GLU A 314 6.28 -14.47 -16.38
C GLU A 314 4.92 -15.18 -16.47
N SER A 315 4.17 -15.29 -15.35
CA SER A 315 2.79 -15.80 -15.39
C SER A 315 1.89 -14.97 -16.30
N LEU A 316 2.05 -13.64 -16.28
CA LEU A 316 1.29 -12.77 -17.18
C LEU A 316 1.63 -13.05 -18.66
N ARG A 317 2.92 -13.26 -18.97
CA ARG A 317 3.36 -13.59 -20.33
C ARG A 317 2.75 -14.92 -20.80
N ILE A 318 2.73 -15.93 -19.93
CA ILE A 318 2.12 -17.23 -20.19
C ILE A 318 0.60 -17.10 -20.41
N ASP A 319 -0.11 -16.32 -19.58
CA ASP A 319 -1.55 -16.06 -19.77
C ASP A 319 -1.82 -15.36 -21.12
N LEU A 320 -1.02 -14.36 -21.49
CA LEU A 320 -1.13 -13.71 -22.80
C LEU A 320 -0.90 -14.70 -23.96
N GLU A 321 0.09 -15.60 -23.83
CA GLU A 321 0.35 -16.65 -24.82
C GLU A 321 -0.84 -17.61 -24.97
N GLN A 322 -1.50 -17.97 -23.86
CA GLN A 322 -2.75 -18.76 -23.86
C GLN A 322 -3.91 -18.02 -24.56
N ARG A 323 -3.88 -16.68 -24.58
CA ARG A 323 -4.82 -15.84 -25.34
C ARG A 323 -4.38 -15.59 -26.79
N HIS A 324 -3.37 -16.32 -27.28
CA HIS A 324 -2.77 -16.17 -28.61
C HIS A 324 -2.09 -14.80 -28.85
N LEU A 325 -1.57 -14.19 -27.78
CA LEU A 325 -0.81 -12.95 -27.83
C LEU A 325 0.64 -13.23 -27.42
N LEU A 326 1.57 -13.08 -28.36
CA LEU A 326 2.98 -13.32 -28.11
C LEU A 326 3.62 -12.07 -27.47
N GLY A 327 4.00 -12.18 -26.19
CA GLY A 327 4.85 -11.21 -25.51
C GLY A 327 6.32 -11.62 -25.57
N GLU A 328 7.23 -10.64 -25.73
CA GLU A 328 8.67 -10.89 -25.58
C GLU A 328 8.99 -11.30 -24.13
N PRO A 329 9.97 -12.22 -23.92
CA PRO A 329 10.46 -12.54 -22.59
C PRO A 329 11.11 -11.34 -21.91
N TYR A 330 10.88 -11.18 -20.61
CA TYR A 330 11.58 -10.19 -19.81
C TYR A 330 13.07 -10.54 -19.74
N ARG A 331 13.93 -9.60 -20.12
CA ARG A 331 15.38 -9.81 -20.14
C ARG A 331 16.00 -9.25 -18.88
N TYR A 332 16.80 -10.09 -18.21
CA TYR A 332 17.53 -9.70 -17.01
C TYR A 332 19.00 -9.54 -17.35
N HIS A 333 19.54 -8.38 -17.03
CA HIS A 333 20.94 -8.03 -17.28
C HIS A 333 21.62 -7.69 -15.97
N VAL A 334 22.86 -8.19 -15.83
CA VAL A 334 23.72 -7.75 -14.74
C VAL A 334 24.09 -6.30 -14.98
N LEU A 335 23.85 -5.46 -13.98
CA LEU A 335 24.22 -4.06 -14.03
C LEU A 335 25.72 -3.87 -13.85
N SER A 336 26.25 -2.80 -14.46
CA SER A 336 27.60 -2.34 -14.17
C SER A 336 27.70 -1.96 -12.68
N PRO A 337 28.81 -2.29 -11.98
CA PRO A 337 29.00 -1.90 -10.58
C PRO A 337 28.94 -0.38 -10.37
N ASP A 338 29.30 0.39 -11.40
CA ASP A 338 29.37 1.86 -11.37
C ASP A 338 28.03 2.57 -11.62
N ILE A 339 26.93 1.82 -11.79
CA ILE A 339 25.64 2.45 -12.05
C ILE A 339 25.16 3.22 -10.83
N GLU A 340 24.78 4.48 -11.03
CA GLU A 340 24.09 5.23 -9.98
C GLU A 340 22.68 4.68 -9.81
N ILE A 341 22.36 4.25 -8.58
CA ILE A 341 21.02 3.79 -8.22
C ILE A 341 20.23 4.97 -7.65
N GLY A 342 19.01 5.18 -8.15
CA GLY A 342 18.10 6.22 -7.62
C GLY A 342 17.71 5.94 -6.17
N VAL A 343 17.26 6.97 -5.46
CA VAL A 343 16.88 6.87 -4.04
C VAL A 343 15.76 5.84 -3.84
N ASP A 344 14.74 5.83 -4.68
CA ASP A 344 13.56 4.96 -4.51
C ASP A 344 13.91 3.48 -4.71
N TYR A 345 14.82 3.18 -5.65
CA TYR A 345 15.33 1.82 -5.86
C TYR A 345 16.19 1.36 -4.69
N ARG A 346 17.01 2.25 -4.10
CA ARG A 346 17.77 1.93 -2.89
C ARG A 346 16.85 1.65 -1.71
N GLU A 347 15.82 2.47 -1.54
CA GLU A 347 14.81 2.27 -0.49
C GLU A 347 14.11 0.92 -0.68
N ALA A 348 13.73 0.56 -1.90
CA ALA A 348 13.10 -0.72 -2.20
C ALA A 348 13.98 -1.93 -1.89
N VAL A 349 15.28 -1.87 -2.19
CA VAL A 349 16.24 -2.92 -1.83
C VAL A 349 16.41 -3.00 -0.31
N ASN A 350 16.62 -1.88 0.38
CA ASN A 350 16.71 -1.84 1.83
C ASN A 350 15.45 -2.39 2.50
N ARG A 351 14.29 -2.06 1.94
CA ARG A 351 12.99 -2.56 2.39
C ARG A 351 12.89 -4.07 2.24
N ALA A 352 13.32 -4.59 1.09
CA ALA A 352 13.34 -6.04 0.88
C ALA A 352 14.29 -6.76 1.84
N MET A 353 15.49 -6.20 2.03
CA MET A 353 16.48 -6.73 2.96
C MET A 353 16.03 -6.69 4.42
N THR A 354 15.12 -5.79 4.81
CA THR A 354 14.72 -5.63 6.23
C THR A 354 13.40 -6.33 6.56
N LEU A 355 12.44 -6.34 5.64
CA LEU A 355 11.09 -6.85 5.90
C LEU A 355 10.87 -8.28 5.44
N TYR A 356 11.63 -8.77 4.46
CA TYR A 356 11.41 -10.10 3.87
C TYR A 356 12.56 -11.07 4.15
N GLN A 357 13.34 -10.81 5.20
CA GLN A 357 14.31 -11.77 5.71
C GLN A 357 13.59 -13.05 6.14
N PHE A 358 14.13 -14.19 5.71
CA PHE A 358 13.62 -15.48 6.13
C PHE A 358 14.13 -15.78 7.54
N THR A 359 13.42 -15.30 8.55
CA THR A 359 13.64 -15.77 9.92
C THR A 359 12.76 -17.01 10.11
N PRO A 360 13.31 -18.21 10.39
CA PRO A 360 12.47 -19.36 10.71
C PRO A 360 11.67 -19.01 11.97
N GLN A 361 10.39 -18.71 11.79
CA GLN A 361 9.49 -18.50 12.91
C GLN A 361 9.34 -19.84 13.66
N PRO A 362 9.46 -19.85 14.99
CA PRO A 362 8.95 -20.97 15.76
C PRO A 362 7.44 -21.11 15.49
N ASP A 363 6.98 -22.35 15.32
CA ASP A 363 5.62 -22.73 14.96
C ASP A 363 4.59 -22.06 15.90
N ASN A 364 4.01 -20.94 15.43
CA ASN A 364 3.28 -19.99 16.28
C ASN A 364 1.77 -20.20 16.26
N LYS A 365 1.32 -21.45 16.05
CA LYS A 365 -0.10 -21.83 16.28
C LYS A 365 -0.55 -21.53 17.71
N ASN A 366 0.37 -21.45 18.66
CA ASN A 366 0.10 -21.03 20.03
C ASN A 366 -0.06 -19.51 20.20
N LEU A 367 0.57 -18.64 19.38
CA LEU A 367 0.49 -17.19 19.60
C LEU A 367 -0.88 -16.61 19.25
N ASP A 368 -1.48 -17.02 18.12
CA ASP A 368 -2.83 -16.57 17.78
C ASP A 368 -3.89 -17.09 18.76
N GLN A 369 -3.69 -18.29 19.32
CA GLN A 369 -4.52 -18.83 20.40
C GLN A 369 -4.28 -18.11 21.73
N ILE A 370 -3.05 -17.68 22.02
CA ILE A 370 -2.72 -16.85 23.19
C ILE A 370 -3.30 -15.44 23.03
N PHE A 371 -3.26 -14.84 21.84
CA PHE A 371 -3.85 -13.52 21.57
C PHE A 371 -5.38 -13.58 21.65
N GLN A 372 -6.02 -14.59 21.06
CA GLN A 372 -7.47 -14.80 21.20
C GLN A 372 -7.89 -15.09 22.65
N SER A 373 -7.11 -15.87 23.40
CA SER A 373 -7.43 -16.17 24.81
C SER A 373 -7.18 -15.00 25.76
N LEU A 374 -6.26 -14.09 25.44
CA LEU A 374 -6.09 -12.83 26.18
C LEU A 374 -7.20 -11.84 25.88
N GLU A 375 -7.66 -11.74 24.63
CA GLU A 375 -8.79 -10.90 24.23
C GLU A 375 -10.14 -11.35 24.85
N ILE A 376 -10.34 -12.65 25.02
CA ILE A 376 -11.53 -13.22 25.69
C ILE A 376 -11.48 -13.02 27.22
N ASN A 377 -10.29 -12.95 27.83
CA ASN A 377 -10.15 -12.79 29.27
C ASN A 377 -10.18 -11.32 29.73
N GLU A 378 -9.85 -10.36 28.88
CA GLU A 378 -9.98 -8.93 29.20
C GLU A 378 -11.40 -8.39 29.04
N SER A 379 -12.29 -9.11 28.36
CA SER A 379 -13.72 -8.76 28.24
C SER A 379 -14.58 -9.29 29.40
N ARG A 380 -13.95 -9.81 30.48
CA ARG A 380 -14.59 -10.25 31.73
C ARG A 380 -14.06 -9.57 32.99
N LYS A 381 -13.42 -8.41 32.88
CA LYS A 381 -13.07 -7.57 34.04
C LYS A 381 -13.72 -6.21 33.97
#